data_AF-A0A7T1HR87-F1
#
_entry.id   AF-A0A7T1HR87-F1
#
_cell.length_a   1.000
_cell.length_b   1.000
_cell.length_c   1.000
_cell.angle_alpha   90.00
_cell.angle_beta   90.00
_cell.angle_gamma   90.00
#
_symmetry.space_group_name_H-M   'P 1'
#
loop_
_entity.id
_entity.type
_entity.pdbx_description
1 polymer ?
#
loop_
_entity_poly.entity_id
_entity_poly.type
_entity_poly.pdbx_seq_one_letter_code
_entity_poly.pdbx_strand_id
1 'polypeptide(L)'
;MNAFSSGLNIGMGNYSLANQAAMNNQYLALSLQTESSMGANEYARYISANYSTLQSNAPRSLAAMEGLNGLGASYVKRTKKDIDQYLNEYRLELMGFSRDQELEADAVAVDYIAKAGINPESCLDVMNVIHRNTNDKSTSATSTHPGEGERRMKLEAAIRELPPAIRNRYRMQQATLPLLPYVYDQSTQVVRVSPPGTPGLKAGKNEKSSSVEALLGN
;
A
#
# COMPACT_ATOMS: atom_id res chain seq x y z
N MET A 1 -0.70 85.42 -30.47
CA MET A 1 -1.23 84.45 -29.49
C MET A 1 -1.57 83.18 -30.27
N ASN A 2 -0.87 82.04 -30.16
CA ASN A 2 -1.35 80.89 -29.37
C ASN A 2 -0.39 79.67 -29.41
N ALA A 3 0.94 79.86 -29.40
CA ALA A 3 1.89 78.73 -29.26
C ALA A 3 1.95 78.17 -27.82
N PHE A 4 1.65 79.01 -26.82
CA PHE A 4 1.71 78.65 -25.39
C PHE A 4 0.56 77.72 -24.95
N SER A 5 -0.61 77.84 -25.59
CA SER A 5 -1.79 77.01 -25.31
C SER A 5 -1.66 75.58 -25.85
N SER A 6 -0.99 75.41 -27.00
CA SER A 6 -0.80 74.09 -27.63
C SER A 6 0.21 73.22 -26.87
N GLY A 7 1.28 73.81 -26.33
CA GLY A 7 2.27 73.09 -25.51
C GLY A 7 1.73 72.64 -24.14
N LEU A 8 0.85 73.43 -23.51
CA LEU A 8 0.22 73.09 -22.24
C LEU A 8 -0.78 71.92 -22.37
N ASN A 9 -1.57 71.88 -23.45
CA ASN A 9 -2.53 70.80 -23.68
C ASN A 9 -1.86 69.45 -24.01
N ILE A 10 -0.77 69.47 -24.79
CA ILE A 10 0.00 68.26 -25.13
C ILE A 10 0.76 67.74 -23.89
N GLY A 11 1.31 68.63 -23.05
CA GLY A 11 1.95 68.27 -21.79
C GLY A 11 0.98 67.61 -20.80
N MET A 12 -0.20 68.21 -20.57
CA MET A 12 -1.21 67.69 -19.63
C MET A 12 -1.79 66.34 -20.04
N GLY A 13 -1.96 66.08 -21.34
CA GLY A 13 -2.36 64.76 -21.85
C GLY A 13 -1.33 63.67 -21.52
N ASN A 14 -0.03 63.98 -21.72
CA ASN A 14 1.07 63.06 -21.41
C ASN A 14 1.19 62.77 -19.89
N TYR A 15 0.97 63.77 -19.03
CA TYR A 15 0.98 63.56 -17.58
C TYR A 15 -0.20 62.71 -17.09
N SER A 16 -1.39 62.88 -17.67
CA SER A 16 -2.55 62.05 -17.35
C SER A 16 -2.34 60.58 -17.73
N LEU A 17 -1.81 60.34 -18.93
CA LEU A 17 -1.43 59.01 -19.42
C LEU A 17 -0.32 58.37 -18.55
N ALA A 18 0.71 59.13 -18.18
CA ALA A 18 1.78 58.65 -17.31
C ALA A 18 1.28 58.29 -15.90
N ASN A 19 0.39 59.11 -15.33
CA ASN A 19 -0.24 58.83 -14.03
C ASN A 19 -1.15 57.60 -14.10
N GLN A 20 -1.91 57.42 -15.19
CA GLN A 20 -2.73 56.23 -15.39
C GLN A 20 -1.88 54.96 -15.54
N ALA A 21 -0.78 55.02 -16.30
CA ALA A 21 0.15 53.92 -16.42
C ALA A 21 0.83 53.58 -15.08
N ALA A 22 1.20 54.59 -14.28
CA ALA A 22 1.76 54.40 -12.95
C ALA A 22 0.75 53.70 -12.01
N MET A 23 -0.52 54.12 -12.02
CA MET A 23 -1.58 53.46 -11.23
C MET A 23 -1.81 52.01 -11.68
N ASN A 24 -1.83 51.74 -12.98
CA ASN A 24 -1.98 50.37 -13.50
C ASN A 24 -0.80 49.48 -13.08
N ASN A 25 0.43 50.00 -13.12
CA ASN A 25 1.62 49.27 -12.69
C ASN A 25 1.60 48.99 -11.17
N GLN A 26 1.11 49.94 -10.37
CA GLN A 26 0.93 49.74 -8.93
C GLN A 26 -0.11 48.64 -8.64
N TYR A 27 -1.23 48.63 -9.37
CA TYR A 27 -2.26 47.60 -9.22
C TYR A 27 -1.72 46.21 -9.60
N LEU A 28 -0.99 46.11 -10.72
CA LEU A 28 -0.35 44.87 -11.15
C LEU A 28 0.69 44.37 -10.14
N ALA A 29 1.50 45.27 -9.58
CA ALA A 29 2.48 44.91 -8.56
C ALA A 29 1.80 44.36 -7.29
N LEU A 30 0.70 44.99 -6.85
CA LEU A 30 -0.08 44.52 -5.70
C LEU A 30 -0.72 43.15 -5.96
N SER A 31 -1.25 42.93 -7.17
CA SER A 31 -1.84 41.64 -7.53
C SER A 31 -0.77 40.53 -7.56
N LEU A 32 0.41 40.81 -8.12
CA LEU A 32 1.53 39.86 -8.15
C LEU A 32 2.04 39.54 -6.74
N GLN A 33 2.15 40.54 -5.86
CA GLN A 33 2.55 40.33 -4.47
C GLN A 33 1.53 39.47 -3.72
N THR A 34 0.24 39.72 -3.94
CA THR A 34 -0.85 38.93 -3.35
C THR A 34 -0.77 37.48 -3.86
N GLU A 35 -0.58 37.29 -5.16
CA GLU A 35 -0.49 35.96 -5.78
C GLU A 35 0.74 35.17 -5.29
N SER A 36 1.89 35.82 -5.16
CA SER A 36 3.12 35.22 -4.60
C SER A 36 2.93 34.84 -3.13
N SER A 37 2.30 35.70 -2.32
CA SER A 37 2.02 35.40 -0.92
C SER A 37 1.06 34.21 -0.77
N MET A 38 0.03 34.14 -1.62
CA MET A 38 -0.86 32.99 -1.70
C MET A 38 -0.12 31.73 -2.14
N GLY A 39 0.79 31.83 -3.12
CA GLY A 39 1.61 30.72 -3.59
C GLY A 39 2.52 30.17 -2.51
N ALA A 40 3.19 31.03 -1.75
CA ALA A 40 4.02 30.66 -0.61
C ALA A 40 3.23 29.89 0.46
N ASN A 41 2.00 30.33 0.76
CA ASN A 41 1.12 29.64 1.71
C ASN A 41 0.69 28.25 1.21
N GLU A 42 0.31 28.13 -0.07
CA GLU A 42 -0.06 26.84 -0.68
C GLU A 42 1.13 25.88 -0.72
N TYR A 43 2.31 26.38 -1.11
CA TYR A 43 3.57 25.62 -1.11
C TYR A 43 3.89 25.08 0.28
N ALA A 44 3.89 25.94 1.30
CA ALA A 44 4.22 25.58 2.67
C ALA A 44 3.24 24.53 3.23
N ARG A 45 1.96 24.65 2.92
CA ARG A 45 0.94 23.65 3.30
C ARG A 45 1.18 22.30 2.63
N TYR A 46 1.45 22.30 1.33
CA TYR A 46 1.65 21.06 0.60
C TYR A 46 2.92 20.34 1.03
N ILE A 47 4.04 21.05 1.11
CA ILE A 47 5.31 20.49 1.56
C ILE A 47 5.19 19.99 2.98
N SER A 48 4.67 20.76 3.93
CA SER A 48 4.56 20.28 5.32
C SER A 48 3.73 19.01 5.47
N ALA A 49 2.68 18.83 4.64
CA ALA A 49 1.86 17.63 4.65
C ALA A 49 2.51 16.41 3.96
N ASN A 50 3.38 16.62 2.97
CA ASN A 50 3.85 15.55 2.07
C ASN A 50 5.38 15.38 2.05
N TYR A 51 6.14 16.18 2.79
CA TYR A 51 7.61 16.23 2.71
C TYR A 51 8.24 14.85 2.91
N SER A 52 7.86 14.12 3.96
CA SER A 52 8.40 12.79 4.24
C SER A 52 8.17 11.81 3.09
N THR A 53 6.93 11.76 2.58
CA THR A 53 6.54 10.89 1.46
C THR A 53 7.27 11.25 0.16
N LEU A 54 7.41 12.54 -0.14
CA LEU A 54 8.12 13.01 -1.34
C LEU A 54 9.62 12.77 -1.22
N GLN A 55 10.20 12.98 -0.04
CA GLN A 55 11.63 12.78 0.20
C GLN A 55 12.04 11.32 0.01
N SER A 56 11.25 10.36 0.53
CA SER A 56 11.57 8.94 0.43
C SER A 56 11.23 8.34 -0.93
N ASN A 57 10.07 8.71 -1.51
CA ASN A 57 9.51 7.98 -2.64
C ASN A 57 9.58 8.77 -3.97
N ALA A 58 9.70 10.10 -3.95
CA ALA A 58 9.62 10.94 -5.14
C ALA A 58 10.53 12.19 -5.07
N PRO A 59 11.86 12.03 -4.96
CA PRO A 59 12.78 13.15 -4.76
C PRO A 59 12.78 14.16 -5.92
N ARG A 60 12.47 13.72 -7.15
CA ARG A 60 12.32 14.63 -8.30
C ARG A 60 11.10 15.54 -8.16
N SER A 61 10.00 15.00 -7.63
CA SER A 61 8.78 15.78 -7.36
C SER A 61 8.99 16.77 -6.21
N LEU A 62 9.79 16.40 -5.21
CA LEU A 62 10.22 17.32 -4.16
C LEU A 62 11.01 18.49 -4.75
N ALA A 63 12.04 18.20 -5.56
CA ALA A 63 12.84 19.24 -6.22
C ALA A 63 11.99 20.17 -7.12
N ALA A 64 11.00 19.60 -7.83
CA ALA A 64 10.06 20.39 -8.62
C ALA A 64 9.23 21.33 -7.75
N MET A 65 8.76 20.88 -6.57
CA MET A 65 8.03 21.74 -5.63
C MET A 65 8.91 22.82 -5.00
N GLU A 66 10.14 22.49 -4.62
CA GLU A 66 11.09 23.46 -4.07
C GLU A 66 11.35 24.62 -5.04
N GLY A 67 11.39 24.33 -6.35
CA GLY A 67 11.50 25.33 -7.42
C GLY A 67 10.30 26.28 -7.54
N LEU A 68 9.18 26.00 -6.86
CA LEU A 68 7.98 26.85 -6.86
C LEU A 68 7.94 27.83 -5.68
N ASN A 69 8.90 27.75 -4.75
CA ASN A 69 8.94 28.64 -3.60
C ASN A 69 9.01 30.11 -4.07
N GLY A 70 8.05 30.93 -3.64
CA GLY A 70 7.93 32.34 -4.03
C GLY A 70 7.21 32.60 -5.36
N LEU A 71 6.84 31.56 -6.12
CA LEU A 71 6.02 31.73 -7.33
C LEU A 71 4.55 31.99 -6.98
N GLY A 72 3.81 32.50 -7.95
CA GLY A 72 2.37 32.73 -7.84
C GLY A 72 1.58 31.44 -7.58
N ALA A 73 0.47 31.56 -6.84
CA ALA A 73 -0.42 30.46 -6.48
C ALA A 73 -0.90 29.61 -7.68
N SER A 74 -1.05 30.22 -8.85
CA SER A 74 -1.45 29.51 -10.08
C SER A 74 -0.44 28.42 -10.48
N TYR A 75 0.87 28.72 -10.43
CA TYR A 75 1.95 27.79 -10.73
C TYR A 75 2.06 26.68 -9.69
N VAL A 76 1.96 27.04 -8.40
CA VAL A 76 2.00 26.09 -7.28
C VAL A 76 0.85 25.09 -7.39
N LYS A 77 -0.38 25.57 -7.66
CA LYS A 77 -1.57 24.71 -7.77
C LYS A 77 -1.51 23.77 -8.98
N ARG A 78 -1.00 24.23 -10.12
CA ARG A 78 -0.83 23.37 -11.32
C ARG A 78 0.16 22.26 -11.04
N THR A 79 1.35 22.59 -10.56
CA THR A 79 2.40 21.60 -10.31
C THR A 79 1.99 20.61 -9.22
N LYS A 80 1.31 21.08 -8.16
CA LYS A 80 0.68 20.20 -7.17
C LYS A 80 -0.23 19.16 -7.83
N LYS A 81 -1.12 19.59 -8.73
CA LYS A 81 -2.04 18.67 -9.43
C LYS A 81 -1.27 17.63 -10.23
N ASP A 82 -0.23 18.04 -10.95
CA ASP A 82 0.59 17.15 -11.78
C ASP A 82 1.35 16.13 -10.91
N ILE A 83 1.87 16.55 -9.76
CA ILE A 83 2.53 15.66 -8.79
C ILE A 83 1.53 14.70 -8.17
N ASP A 84 0.36 15.17 -7.76
CA ASP A 84 -0.68 14.33 -7.17
C ASP A 84 -1.14 13.27 -8.18
N GLN A 85 -1.25 13.63 -9.46
CA GLN A 85 -1.54 12.68 -10.54
C GLN A 85 -0.42 11.64 -10.70
N TYR A 86 0.84 12.10 -10.82
CA TYR A 86 2.00 11.20 -10.95
C TYR A 86 2.10 10.22 -9.78
N LEU A 87 1.93 10.68 -8.55
CA LEU A 87 1.98 9.83 -7.36
C LEU A 87 0.86 8.79 -7.35
N ASN A 88 -0.33 9.14 -7.83
CA ASN A 88 -1.43 8.19 -7.93
C ASN A 88 -1.18 7.14 -9.02
N GLU A 89 -0.67 7.52 -10.18
CA GLU A 89 -0.28 6.59 -11.25
C GLU A 89 0.80 5.62 -10.76
N TYR A 90 1.84 6.14 -10.10
CA TYR A 90 2.91 5.33 -9.52
C TYR A 90 2.41 4.36 -8.44
N ARG A 91 1.46 4.79 -7.59
CA ARG A 91 0.83 3.91 -6.59
C ARG A 91 0.09 2.74 -7.25
N LEU A 92 -0.66 3.01 -8.32
CA LEU A 92 -1.39 1.97 -9.06
C LEU A 92 -0.43 0.98 -9.72
N GLU A 93 0.67 1.47 -10.29
CA GLU A 93 1.72 0.63 -10.87
C GLU A 93 2.37 -0.27 -9.80
N LEU A 94 2.77 0.32 -8.66
CA LEU A 94 3.37 -0.43 -7.55
C LEU A 94 2.41 -1.48 -6.96
N MET A 95 1.11 -1.16 -6.85
CA MET A 95 0.09 -2.12 -6.44
C MET A 95 -0.01 -3.30 -7.42
N GLY A 96 0.07 -3.03 -8.72
CA GLY A 96 0.12 -4.07 -9.75
C GLY A 96 1.33 -5.01 -9.58
N PHE A 97 2.52 -4.45 -9.40
CA PHE A 97 3.73 -5.24 -9.16
C PHE A 97 3.65 -6.08 -7.86
N SER A 98 3.14 -5.51 -6.76
CA SER A 98 2.93 -6.23 -5.50
C SER A 98 2.00 -7.43 -5.69
N ARG A 99 0.93 -7.25 -6.48
CA ARG A 99 -0.03 -8.30 -6.81
C ARG A 99 0.63 -9.46 -7.56
N ASP A 100 1.40 -9.17 -8.60
CA ASP A 100 2.09 -10.22 -9.37
C ASP A 100 3.13 -10.97 -8.53
N GLN A 101 3.87 -10.24 -7.66
CA GLN A 101 4.83 -10.84 -6.73
C GLN A 101 4.17 -11.80 -5.74
N GLU A 102 2.99 -11.49 -5.24
CA GLU A 102 2.24 -12.39 -4.36
C GLU A 102 1.77 -13.65 -5.06
N LEU A 103 1.26 -13.52 -6.29
CA LEU A 103 0.83 -14.67 -7.08
C LEU A 103 2.02 -15.57 -7.47
N GLU A 104 3.17 -14.98 -7.78
CA GLU A 104 4.41 -15.72 -8.01
C GLU A 104 4.88 -16.42 -6.73
N ALA A 105 4.88 -15.72 -5.59
CA ALA A 105 5.27 -16.29 -4.30
C ALA A 105 4.37 -17.46 -3.91
N ASP A 106 3.06 -17.36 -4.13
CA ASP A 106 2.09 -18.44 -3.89
C ASP A 106 2.39 -19.68 -4.75
N ALA A 107 2.69 -19.49 -6.05
CA ALA A 107 3.03 -20.59 -6.95
C ALA A 107 4.37 -21.26 -6.55
N VAL A 108 5.37 -20.46 -6.20
CA VAL A 108 6.66 -20.94 -5.73
C VAL A 108 6.52 -21.71 -4.41
N ALA A 109 5.67 -21.23 -3.48
CA ALA A 109 5.40 -21.91 -2.22
C ALA A 109 4.81 -23.30 -2.44
N VAL A 110 3.86 -23.46 -3.38
CA VAL A 110 3.30 -24.78 -3.74
C VAL A 110 4.38 -25.75 -4.20
N ASP A 111 5.31 -25.31 -5.04
CA ASP A 111 6.42 -26.14 -5.52
C ASP A 111 7.36 -26.56 -4.38
N TYR A 112 7.76 -25.63 -3.50
CA TYR A 112 8.60 -25.94 -2.35
C TYR A 112 7.92 -26.91 -1.37
N ILE A 113 6.65 -26.69 -1.05
CA ILE A 113 5.88 -27.54 -0.14
C ILE A 113 5.73 -28.94 -0.73
N ALA A 114 5.41 -29.03 -2.02
CA ALA A 114 5.28 -30.29 -2.73
C ALA A 114 6.61 -31.08 -2.77
N LYS A 115 7.73 -30.39 -3.02
CA LYS A 115 9.10 -30.98 -2.99
C LYS A 115 9.53 -31.38 -1.58
N ALA A 116 9.10 -30.66 -0.56
CA ALA A 116 9.41 -30.94 0.85
C ALA A 116 8.69 -32.17 1.40
N GLY A 117 7.80 -32.82 0.64
CA GLY A 117 7.05 -33.97 1.14
C GLY A 117 5.77 -33.59 1.88
N ILE A 118 5.32 -32.33 1.79
CA ILE A 118 4.14 -31.80 2.48
C ILE A 118 2.98 -31.69 1.48
N ASN A 119 1.74 -31.91 1.94
CA ASN A 119 0.56 -31.78 1.09
C ASN A 119 0.42 -30.32 0.57
N PRO A 120 0.52 -30.07 -0.74
CA PRO A 120 0.42 -28.73 -1.30
C PRO A 120 -0.97 -28.11 -1.16
N GLU A 121 -2.03 -28.91 -0.94
CA GLU A 121 -3.38 -28.38 -0.65
C GLU A 121 -3.45 -27.59 0.66
N SER A 122 -2.51 -27.82 1.58
CA SER A 122 -2.40 -27.04 2.84
C SER A 122 -2.16 -25.54 2.60
N CYS A 123 -1.67 -25.15 1.42
CA CYS A 123 -1.57 -23.74 1.05
C CYS A 123 -2.95 -23.06 1.00
N LEU A 124 -3.98 -23.80 0.58
CA LEU A 124 -5.36 -23.31 0.53
C LEU A 124 -5.91 -23.12 1.96
N ASP A 125 -5.55 -24.01 2.89
CA ASP A 125 -5.94 -23.89 4.29
C ASP A 125 -5.29 -22.68 4.96
N VAL A 126 -4.01 -22.42 4.67
CA VAL A 126 -3.31 -21.22 5.13
C VAL A 126 -4.02 -19.96 4.60
N MET A 127 -4.42 -19.93 3.32
CA MET A 127 -5.20 -18.82 2.79
C MET A 127 -6.53 -18.63 3.50
N ASN A 128 -7.23 -19.73 3.84
CA ASN A 128 -8.48 -19.68 4.61
C ASN A 128 -8.27 -19.10 6.01
N VAL A 129 -7.15 -19.43 6.67
CA VAL A 129 -6.83 -18.93 8.01
C VAL A 129 -6.47 -17.44 7.97
N ILE A 130 -5.65 -17.02 7.00
CA ILE A 130 -5.25 -15.62 6.82
C ILE A 130 -6.48 -14.73 6.56
N HIS A 131 -7.42 -15.21 5.73
CA HIS A 131 -8.62 -14.45 5.36
C HIS A 131 -9.81 -14.67 6.29
N ARG A 132 -9.68 -15.50 7.33
CA ARG A 132 -10.79 -15.83 8.24
C ARG A 132 -11.36 -14.63 8.98
N ASN A 133 -10.50 -13.66 9.30
CA ASN A 133 -10.84 -12.45 10.07
C ASN A 133 -10.92 -11.20 9.20
N THR A 134 -10.51 -11.31 7.93
CA THR A 134 -10.59 -10.25 6.94
C THR A 134 -11.73 -10.60 6.00
N ASN A 135 -12.86 -9.89 6.09
CA ASN A 135 -13.97 -10.00 5.13
C ASN A 135 -13.59 -9.51 3.70
N ASP A 136 -12.30 -9.43 3.41
CA ASP A 136 -11.75 -8.88 2.18
C ASP A 136 -11.75 -9.95 1.09
N LYS A 137 -12.91 -10.09 0.45
CA LYS A 137 -13.08 -10.85 -0.79
C LYS A 137 -12.67 -10.01 -2.01
N SER A 138 -12.06 -8.84 -1.84
CA SER A 138 -11.92 -7.89 -2.94
C SER A 138 -10.91 -8.39 -3.98
N THR A 139 -11.40 -8.62 -5.19
CA THR A 139 -10.59 -8.78 -6.40
C THR A 139 -10.17 -7.42 -6.97
N SER A 140 -10.27 -6.35 -6.18
CA SER A 140 -10.13 -4.97 -6.64
C SER A 140 -8.72 -4.72 -7.16
N ALA A 141 -8.61 -4.08 -8.32
CA ALA A 141 -7.34 -3.65 -8.90
C ALA A 141 -6.62 -2.57 -8.06
N THR A 142 -7.29 -2.00 -7.06
CA THR A 142 -6.76 -0.96 -6.16
C THR A 142 -6.33 -1.50 -4.80
N SER A 143 -6.42 -2.81 -4.55
CA SER A 143 -5.98 -3.44 -3.32
C SER A 143 -4.47 -3.72 -3.40
N THR A 144 -3.73 -3.48 -2.31
CA THR A 144 -2.28 -3.73 -2.25
C THR A 144 -1.91 -5.21 -2.25
N HIS A 145 -2.89 -6.08 -1.98
CA HIS A 145 -2.79 -7.53 -2.02
C HIS A 145 -3.98 -8.07 -2.85
N PRO A 146 -3.77 -9.07 -3.73
CA PRO A 146 -4.88 -9.75 -4.39
C PRO A 146 -5.76 -10.42 -3.35
N GLY A 147 -7.07 -10.26 -3.49
CA GLY A 147 -8.02 -10.88 -2.58
C GLY A 147 -7.98 -12.41 -2.62
N GLU A 148 -8.54 -13.01 -1.57
CA GLU A 148 -8.59 -14.45 -1.33
C GLU A 148 -8.97 -15.28 -2.57
N GLY A 149 -9.99 -14.84 -3.32
CA GLY A 149 -10.53 -15.59 -4.44
C GLY A 149 -9.55 -15.75 -5.61
N GLU A 150 -8.79 -14.70 -5.93
CA GLU A 150 -7.80 -14.75 -7.00
C GLU A 150 -6.60 -15.60 -6.60
N ARG A 151 -6.08 -15.38 -5.39
CA ARG A 151 -4.95 -16.17 -4.84
C ARG A 151 -5.31 -17.64 -4.78
N ARG A 152 -6.52 -17.98 -4.30
CA ARG A 152 -7.02 -19.36 -4.27
C ARG A 152 -7.06 -19.98 -5.66
N MET A 153 -7.61 -19.27 -6.66
CA MET A 153 -7.67 -19.77 -8.03
C MET A 153 -6.27 -20.07 -8.60
N LYS A 154 -5.30 -19.19 -8.32
CA LYS A 154 -3.90 -19.37 -8.74
C LYS A 154 -3.21 -20.52 -8.00
N LEU A 155 -3.42 -20.65 -6.70
CA LEU A 155 -2.93 -21.79 -5.92
C LEU A 155 -3.51 -23.12 -6.45
N GLU A 156 -4.81 -23.19 -6.71
CA GLU A 156 -5.45 -24.37 -7.29
C GLU A 156 -4.87 -24.73 -8.66
N ALA A 157 -4.58 -23.72 -9.50
CA ALA A 157 -3.92 -23.92 -10.78
C ALA A 157 -2.49 -24.46 -10.59
N ALA A 158 -1.69 -23.86 -9.72
CA ALA A 158 -0.33 -24.31 -9.40
C ALA A 158 -0.30 -25.76 -8.87
N ILE A 159 -1.23 -26.11 -7.98
CA ILE A 159 -1.37 -27.49 -7.47
C ILE A 159 -1.72 -28.46 -8.60
N ARG A 160 -2.57 -28.05 -9.55
CA ARG A 160 -2.97 -28.88 -10.69
C ARG A 160 -1.81 -29.14 -11.66
N GLU A 161 -0.92 -28.16 -11.81
CA GLU A 161 0.27 -28.22 -12.67
C GLU A 161 1.41 -29.08 -12.10
N LEU A 162 1.36 -29.43 -10.81
CA LEU A 162 2.33 -30.34 -10.21
C LEU A 162 2.37 -31.71 -10.94
N PRO A 163 3.55 -32.35 -11.03
CA PRO A 163 3.69 -33.66 -11.64
C PRO A 163 2.70 -34.68 -11.05
N PRO A 164 2.02 -35.51 -11.87
CA PRO A 164 1.01 -36.47 -11.39
C PRO A 164 1.51 -37.41 -10.29
N ALA A 165 2.80 -37.79 -10.31
CA ALA A 165 3.42 -38.61 -9.28
C ALA A 165 3.41 -37.95 -7.90
N ILE A 166 3.65 -36.63 -7.84
CA ILE A 166 3.64 -35.84 -6.61
C ILE A 166 2.18 -35.63 -6.16
N ARG A 167 1.29 -35.24 -7.08
CA ARG A 167 -0.13 -35.02 -6.80
C ARG A 167 -0.83 -36.27 -6.26
N ASN A 168 -0.57 -37.43 -6.86
CA ASN A 168 -1.20 -38.69 -6.46
C ASN A 168 -0.66 -39.23 -5.13
N ARG A 169 0.61 -38.90 -4.79
CA ARG A 169 1.23 -39.28 -3.51
C ARG A 169 0.43 -38.73 -2.32
N TYR A 170 0.02 -37.47 -2.38
CA TYR A 170 -0.72 -36.82 -1.28
C TYR A 170 -2.19 -37.20 -1.24
N ARG A 171 -2.82 -37.46 -2.40
CA ARG A 171 -4.18 -37.99 -2.46
C ARG A 171 -4.31 -39.37 -1.78
N MET A 172 -3.21 -40.13 -1.70
CA MET A 172 -3.14 -41.40 -0.96
C MET A 172 -2.56 -41.25 0.46
N GLN A 173 -1.87 -40.15 0.77
CA GLN A 173 -1.29 -39.82 2.08
C GLN A 173 -2.24 -39.01 2.99
N GLN A 174 -3.56 -39.13 2.81
CA GLN A 174 -4.48 -39.05 3.97
C GLN A 174 -4.35 -40.30 4.88
N ALA A 175 -3.23 -41.03 4.79
CA ALA A 175 -2.81 -41.98 5.78
C ALA A 175 -2.63 -41.22 7.10
N THR A 176 -3.58 -41.44 8.01
CA THR A 176 -3.59 -40.98 9.39
C THR A 176 -2.22 -41.21 10.02
N LEU A 177 -1.39 -40.16 10.08
CA LEU A 177 -0.28 -40.17 11.02
C LEU A 177 -0.91 -40.40 12.41
N PRO A 178 -0.51 -41.44 13.16
CA PRO A 178 -1.09 -41.68 14.47
C PRO A 178 -0.87 -40.43 15.31
N LEU A 179 -1.97 -39.85 15.82
CA LEU A 179 -1.92 -38.66 16.66
C LEU A 179 -0.99 -38.95 17.84
N LEU A 180 0.01 -38.09 18.03
CA LEU A 180 0.92 -38.22 19.16
C LEU A 180 0.12 -37.99 20.45
N PRO A 181 0.19 -38.90 21.44
CA PRO A 181 -0.46 -38.68 22.72
C PRO A 181 0.15 -37.44 23.39
N TYR A 182 -0.71 -36.58 23.93
CA TYR A 182 -0.29 -35.41 24.69
C TYR A 182 -1.01 -35.32 26.04
N VAL A 183 -0.41 -34.59 26.97
CA VAL A 183 -0.99 -34.22 28.25
C VAL A 183 -1.00 -32.69 28.34
N TYR A 184 -2.17 -32.13 28.64
CA TYR A 184 -2.32 -30.70 28.88
C TYR A 184 -2.42 -30.44 30.39
N ASP A 185 -1.49 -29.64 30.91
CA ASP A 185 -1.53 -29.16 32.29
C ASP A 185 -2.25 -27.82 32.35
N GLN A 186 -3.46 -27.81 32.91
CA GLN A 186 -4.29 -26.62 33.05
C GLN A 186 -3.70 -25.56 33.99
N SER A 187 -2.83 -25.96 34.93
CA SER A 187 -2.24 -25.05 35.91
C SER A 187 -1.05 -24.26 35.35
N THR A 188 -0.31 -24.86 34.42
CA THR A 188 0.87 -24.25 33.79
C THR A 188 0.65 -23.83 32.34
N GLN A 189 -0.50 -24.20 31.75
CA GLN A 189 -0.81 -24.03 30.33
C GLN A 189 0.24 -24.68 29.39
N VAL A 190 0.89 -25.74 29.85
CA VAL A 190 1.91 -26.47 29.09
C VAL A 190 1.32 -27.73 28.46
N VAL A 191 1.64 -27.95 27.18
CA VAL A 191 1.33 -29.18 26.44
C VAL A 191 2.58 -30.04 26.38
N ARG A 192 2.49 -31.29 26.85
CA ARG A 192 3.56 -32.29 26.73
C ARG A 192 3.18 -33.32 25.69
N VAL A 193 3.99 -33.49 24.65
CA VAL A 193 3.76 -34.47 23.57
C VAL A 193 4.75 -35.62 23.71
N SER A 194 4.26 -36.86 23.65
CA SER A 194 5.07 -38.07 23.78
C SER A 194 5.30 -38.74 22.43
N PRO A 195 6.56 -38.96 22.02
CA PRO A 195 6.87 -39.75 20.83
C PRO A 195 6.40 -41.20 20.95
N PRO A 196 6.15 -41.90 19.82
CA PRO A 196 5.77 -43.31 19.82
C PRO A 196 6.86 -44.17 20.50
N GLY A 197 6.46 -45.05 21.41
CA GLY A 197 7.40 -45.93 22.15
C GLY A 197 7.96 -45.34 23.45
N THR A 198 7.56 -44.13 23.84
CA THR A 198 7.84 -43.62 25.18
C THR A 198 6.88 -44.25 26.21
N PRO A 199 7.34 -44.67 27.40
CA PRO A 199 6.46 -45.17 28.45
C PRO A 199 5.36 -44.15 28.74
N GLY A 200 4.09 -44.57 28.65
CA GLY A 200 2.94 -43.67 28.75
C GLY A 200 3.05 -42.74 29.95
N LEU A 201 2.94 -41.43 29.71
CA LEU A 201 2.88 -40.42 30.76
C LEU A 201 1.69 -40.76 31.66
N LYS A 202 1.97 -41.13 32.91
CA LYS A 202 0.92 -41.32 33.92
C LYS A 202 0.34 -39.94 34.21
N ALA A 203 -0.94 -39.76 33.90
CA ALA A 203 -1.68 -38.56 34.27
C ALA A 203 -1.55 -38.31 35.78
N GLY A 204 -1.04 -37.14 36.15
CA GLY A 204 -1.09 -36.64 37.53
C GLY A 204 -2.54 -36.48 37.98
N LYS A 205 -2.79 -36.41 39.30
CA LYS A 205 -4.15 -36.36 39.90
C LYS A 205 -5.06 -35.24 39.37
N ASN A 206 -4.52 -34.24 38.66
CA ASN A 206 -5.23 -33.11 38.07
C ASN A 206 -5.12 -33.02 36.53
N GLU A 207 -4.61 -34.05 35.85
CA GLU A 207 -4.37 -34.03 34.41
C GLU A 207 -5.50 -34.78 33.67
N LYS A 208 -6.13 -34.11 32.70
CA LYS A 208 -7.05 -34.76 31.76
C LYS A 208 -6.25 -35.14 30.50
N SER A 209 -6.10 -36.44 30.24
CA SER A 209 -5.71 -36.92 28.92
C SER A 209 -6.89 -36.74 27.96
N SER A 210 -6.74 -35.96 26.89
CA SER A 210 -7.73 -35.91 25.81
C SER A 210 -7.04 -36.12 24.46
N SER A 211 -7.78 -36.59 23.46
CA SER A 211 -7.35 -36.46 22.06
C SER A 211 -7.46 -35.00 21.62
N VAL A 212 -6.70 -34.64 20.58
CA VAL A 212 -6.61 -33.27 20.03
C VAL A 212 -7.99 -32.76 19.59
N GLU A 213 -8.91 -33.66 19.25
CA GLU A 213 -10.29 -33.36 18.86
C GLU A 213 -11.06 -32.57 19.93
N ALA A 214 -10.84 -32.88 21.22
CA ALA A 214 -11.50 -32.18 22.31
C ALA A 214 -11.02 -30.72 22.49
N LEU A 215 -9.84 -30.37 21.95
CA LEU A 215 -9.29 -29.01 21.96
C LEU A 215 -9.70 -28.20 20.73
N LEU A 216 -10.00 -28.87 19.61
CA LEU A 216 -10.40 -28.24 18.36
C LEU A 216 -11.92 -28.07 18.20
N GLY A 217 -12.72 -28.61 19.12
CA GLY A 217 -14.17 -28.33 19.22
C GLY A 217 -15.01 -28.90 18.09
N ASN A 218 -14.61 -30.03 17.51
CA ASN A 218 -15.44 -30.80 16.57
C ASN A 218 -16.41 -31.73 17.29
#